data_AF-A0A8T5M743-F1
#
_entry.id   AF-A0A8T5M743-F1
#
_cell.length_a   1.000
_cell.length_b   1.000
_cell.length_c   1.000
_cell.angle_alpha   90.00
_cell.angle_beta   90.00
_cell.angle_gamma   90.00
#
_symmetry.space_group_name_H-M   'P 1'
#
loop_
_entity.id
_entity.type
_entity.pdbx_description
1 polymer ?
#
loop_
_entity_poly.entity_id
_entity_poly.type
_entity_poly.pdbx_seq_one_letter_code
_entity_poly.pdbx_strand_id
1 'polypeptide(L)'
;MGELITFEEKAVIVKGLDRLALPDEDKVKNQFFSEEYSLLLQLKDSCNLTLTKKKPTLFYPGCGSDILTPLIYLESLFPQTTEADLIFNDENNTFGLIKTILDEVGVSFQEQDNHLCFYWKNILIHLEFIQGDAFSLIREIPPFEIYFEKAFRIMKSYHQDFEDLVYEKLAEKGILISDSGFQDKDLKKVPVPEALSSYQEMIIGIKN
;
A
#
# COMPACT_ATOMS: atom_id res chain seq x y z
N MET A 1 11.75 24.98 -4.21
CA MET A 1 10.92 24.76 -3.01
C MET A 1 9.81 23.84 -3.45
N GLY A 2 9.79 22.58 -3.00
CA GLY A 2 8.68 21.67 -3.31
C GLY A 2 7.42 22.15 -2.61
N GLU A 3 6.28 22.07 -3.31
CA GLU A 3 4.98 22.34 -2.69
C GLU A 3 4.70 21.28 -1.63
N LEU A 4 4.44 21.70 -0.39
CA LEU A 4 4.11 20.77 0.68
C LEU A 4 2.66 20.33 0.48
N ILE A 5 2.41 19.04 0.23
CA ILE A 5 1.05 18.48 0.24
C ILE A 5 0.70 18.21 1.70
N THR A 6 -0.25 18.98 2.24
CA THR A 6 -0.73 18.84 3.62
C THR A 6 -2.19 18.42 3.63
N PHE A 7 -2.51 17.38 4.39
CA PHE A 7 -3.88 16.96 4.62
C PHE A 7 -4.37 17.46 5.97
N GLU A 8 -5.54 18.08 5.95
CA GLU A 8 -6.30 18.37 7.16
C GLU A 8 -7.44 17.36 7.23
N GLU A 9 -7.59 16.70 8.37
CA GLU A 9 -8.71 15.77 8.60
C GLU A 9 -10.04 16.53 8.54
N LYS A 10 -10.98 16.00 7.76
CA LYS A 10 -12.32 16.57 7.61
C LYS A 10 -13.36 15.60 8.12
N ALA A 11 -14.50 16.14 8.55
CA ALA A 11 -15.66 15.32 8.84
C ALA A 11 -16.20 14.71 7.54
N VAL A 12 -15.97 13.41 7.35
CA VAL A 12 -16.45 12.65 6.19
C VAL A 12 -17.81 12.03 6.47
N ILE A 13 -18.73 12.15 5.51
CA ILE A 13 -20.02 11.46 5.56
C ILE A 13 -19.87 10.12 4.82
N VAL A 14 -20.03 9.02 5.54
CA VAL A 14 -19.99 7.66 4.99
C VAL A 14 -21.17 7.47 4.02
N LYS A 15 -20.88 7.12 2.77
CA LYS A 15 -21.87 6.98 1.67
C LYS A 15 -22.22 5.51 1.37
N GLY A 16 -21.53 4.55 1.97
CA GLY A 16 -21.73 3.12 1.74
C GLY A 16 -20.95 2.60 0.53
N LEU A 17 -21.18 1.35 0.14
CA LEU A 17 -20.53 0.75 -1.02
C LEU A 17 -21.22 1.17 -2.31
N ASP A 18 -20.48 1.84 -3.19
CA ASP A 18 -20.90 2.13 -4.55
C ASP A 18 -19.78 1.82 -5.54
N ARG A 19 -19.99 0.85 -6.41
CA ARG A 19 -19.03 0.46 -7.46
C ARG A 19 -18.93 1.49 -8.58
N LEU A 20 -19.94 2.34 -8.74
CA LEU A 20 -19.96 3.39 -9.76
C LEU A 20 -19.27 4.68 -9.29
N ALA A 21 -18.97 4.80 -7.99
CA ALA A 21 -18.18 5.89 -7.42
C ALA A 21 -16.69 5.70 -7.72
N LEU A 22 -16.33 5.88 -9.00
CA LEU A 22 -14.96 5.79 -9.47
C LEU A 22 -14.13 6.97 -8.96
N PRO A 23 -12.82 6.75 -8.65
CA PRO A 23 -11.94 7.83 -8.26
C PRO A 23 -11.82 8.88 -9.39
N ASP A 24 -11.85 10.15 -9.01
CA ASP A 24 -11.55 11.28 -9.88
C ASP A 24 -10.04 11.33 -10.11
N GLU A 25 -9.60 10.90 -11.30
CA GLU A 25 -8.19 10.75 -11.67
C GLU A 25 -7.40 12.06 -11.58
N ASP A 26 -8.03 13.21 -11.84
CA ASP A 26 -7.37 14.51 -11.70
C ASP A 26 -7.10 14.81 -10.22
N LYS A 27 -8.04 14.47 -9.34
CA LYS A 27 -7.84 14.62 -7.90
C LYS A 27 -6.84 13.61 -7.34
N VAL A 28 -6.86 12.37 -7.81
CA VAL A 28 -5.84 11.36 -7.46
C VAL A 28 -4.46 11.89 -7.81
N LYS A 29 -4.28 12.37 -9.05
CA LYS A 29 -3.02 12.95 -9.51
C LYS A 29 -2.54 14.11 -8.64
N ASN A 30 -3.45 14.97 -8.18
CA ASN A 30 -3.11 16.11 -7.32
C ASN A 30 -2.66 15.72 -5.91
N GLN A 31 -2.80 14.45 -5.50
CA GLN A 31 -2.26 13.94 -4.23
C GLN A 31 -0.79 13.54 -4.32
N PHE A 32 -0.18 13.60 -5.50
CA PHE A 32 1.20 13.21 -5.73
C PHE A 32 2.00 14.35 -6.31
N PHE A 33 3.31 14.31 -6.09
CA PHE A 33 4.22 15.09 -6.91
C PHE A 33 4.15 14.62 -8.36
N SER A 34 4.17 15.55 -9.31
CA SER A 34 3.96 15.26 -10.75
C SER A 34 4.91 14.20 -11.30
N GLU A 35 6.18 14.22 -10.87
CA GLU A 35 7.20 13.25 -11.26
C GLU A 35 6.89 11.85 -10.70
N GLU A 36 6.48 11.77 -9.42
CA GLU A 36 6.12 10.51 -8.76
C GLU A 36 4.91 9.86 -9.43
N TYR A 37 3.85 10.62 -9.68
CA TYR A 37 2.67 10.10 -10.36
C TYR A 37 2.99 9.55 -11.75
N SER A 38 3.84 10.26 -12.49
CA SER A 38 4.27 9.85 -13.83
C SER A 38 5.07 8.54 -13.81
N LEU A 39 5.88 8.32 -12.78
CA LEU A 39 6.62 7.08 -12.59
C LEU A 39 5.67 5.94 -12.19
N LEU A 40 4.71 6.19 -11.28
CA LEU A 40 3.71 5.19 -10.88
C LEU A 40 2.92 4.66 -12.09
N LEU A 41 2.58 5.52 -13.04
CA LEU A 41 1.89 5.09 -14.28
C LEU A 41 2.74 4.15 -15.14
N GLN A 42 4.07 4.24 -15.09
CA GLN A 42 4.96 3.34 -15.83
C GLN A 42 4.99 1.92 -15.25
N LEU A 43 4.58 1.73 -13.99
CA LEU A 43 4.50 0.40 -13.38
C LEU A 43 3.58 -0.53 -14.16
N LYS A 44 2.45 0.01 -14.65
CA LYS A 44 1.44 -0.73 -15.40
C LYS A 44 1.99 -1.39 -16.67
N ASP A 45 2.99 -0.77 -17.29
CA ASP A 45 3.62 -1.28 -18.51
C ASP A 45 4.86 -2.14 -18.21
N SER A 46 5.34 -2.12 -16.97
CA SER A 46 6.63 -2.72 -16.59
C SER A 46 6.54 -4.22 -16.27
N CYS A 47 5.49 -4.66 -15.58
CA CYS A 47 5.33 -6.07 -15.22
C CYS A 47 3.90 -6.42 -14.78
N ASN A 48 3.48 -7.65 -15.12
CA ASN A 48 2.24 -8.26 -14.62
C ASN A 48 2.61 -9.44 -13.73
N LEU A 49 2.34 -9.31 -12.43
CA LEU A 49 2.65 -10.31 -11.43
C LEU A 49 1.41 -11.14 -11.12
N THR A 50 1.62 -12.43 -10.88
CA THR A 50 0.54 -13.35 -10.52
C THR A 50 0.60 -13.66 -9.04
N LEU A 51 -0.53 -13.53 -8.37
CA LEU A 51 -0.70 -13.92 -6.98
C LEU A 51 -1.33 -15.31 -6.92
N THR A 52 -1.01 -16.07 -5.88
CA THR A 52 -1.52 -17.43 -5.68
C THR A 52 -2.96 -17.42 -5.20
N LYS A 53 -3.36 -16.42 -4.41
CA LYS A 53 -4.73 -16.25 -3.90
C LYS A 53 -5.58 -15.37 -4.82
N LYS A 54 -6.87 -15.69 -4.88
CA LYS A 54 -7.89 -14.85 -5.54
C LYS A 54 -8.14 -13.52 -4.82
N LYS A 55 -8.03 -13.56 -3.49
CA LYS A 55 -8.13 -12.42 -2.59
C LYS A 55 -6.82 -12.33 -1.80
N PRO A 56 -5.82 -11.58 -2.28
CA PRO A 56 -4.56 -11.42 -1.59
C PRO A 56 -4.70 -10.50 -0.37
N THR A 57 -3.87 -10.75 0.63
CA THR A 57 -3.67 -9.84 1.75
C THR A 57 -2.39 -9.03 1.54
N LEU A 58 -2.49 -7.71 1.70
CA LEU A 58 -1.37 -6.77 1.67
C LEU A 58 -1.12 -6.21 3.08
N PHE A 59 0.11 -6.26 3.55
CA PHE A 59 0.53 -5.60 4.80
C PHE A 59 1.36 -4.35 4.50
N TYR A 60 0.95 -3.20 5.06
CA TYR A 60 1.63 -1.90 4.91
C TYR A 60 1.93 -1.26 6.28
N PRO A 61 3.11 -1.53 6.87
CA PRO A 61 3.56 -0.86 8.09
C PRO A 61 4.08 0.55 7.79
N GLY A 62 3.88 1.46 8.74
CA GLY A 62 4.27 2.88 8.61
C GLY A 62 3.52 3.58 7.47
N CYS A 63 2.26 3.23 7.25
CA CYS A 63 1.51 3.73 6.09
C CYS A 63 1.19 5.22 6.16
N GLY A 64 1.28 5.86 7.34
CA GLY A 64 0.75 7.20 7.55
C GLY A 64 -0.69 7.28 7.07
N SER A 65 -1.01 8.27 6.22
CA SER A 65 -2.31 8.39 5.55
C SER A 65 -2.29 7.93 4.08
N ASP A 66 -1.24 7.23 3.63
CA ASP A 66 -1.04 6.84 2.23
C ASP A 66 -1.91 5.65 1.82
N ILE A 67 -3.14 5.95 1.39
CA ILE A 67 -4.06 4.94 0.84
C ILE A 67 -3.93 4.79 -0.68
N LEU A 68 -3.49 5.82 -1.39
CA LEU A 68 -3.54 5.83 -2.85
C LEU A 68 -2.38 5.04 -3.48
N THR A 69 -1.17 5.14 -2.93
CA THR A 69 -0.01 4.43 -3.49
C THR A 69 -0.22 2.92 -3.55
N PRO A 70 -0.51 2.21 -2.44
CA PRO A 70 -0.72 0.76 -2.50
C PRO A 70 -1.88 0.36 -3.41
N LEU A 71 -2.93 1.18 -3.55
CA LEU A 71 -4.04 0.92 -4.49
C LEU A 71 -3.60 1.00 -5.96
N ILE A 72 -2.76 2.00 -6.31
CA ILE A 72 -2.19 2.13 -7.66
C ILE A 72 -1.26 0.95 -7.97
N TYR A 73 -0.45 0.50 -7.00
CA TYR A 73 0.38 -0.70 -7.14
C TYR A 73 -0.47 -1.95 -7.33
N LEU A 74 -1.56 -2.09 -6.56
CA LEU A 74 -2.47 -3.22 -6.68
C LEU A 74 -3.10 -3.30 -8.08
N GLU A 75 -3.62 -2.18 -8.57
CA GLU A 75 -4.19 -2.07 -9.92
C GLU A 75 -3.15 -2.36 -11.02
N SER A 76 -1.95 -1.82 -10.87
CA SER A 76 -0.94 -1.83 -11.95
C SER A 76 -0.23 -3.17 -12.06
N LEU A 77 0.12 -3.78 -10.92
CA LEU A 77 0.94 -4.99 -10.89
C LEU A 77 0.11 -6.27 -10.91
N PHE A 78 -1.14 -6.20 -10.45
CA PHE A 78 -2.02 -7.36 -10.28
C PHE A 78 -3.38 -7.16 -10.95
N PRO A 79 -3.44 -6.96 -12.28
CA PRO A 79 -4.69 -6.65 -13.00
C PRO A 79 -5.77 -7.72 -12.90
N GLN A 80 -5.43 -8.94 -12.49
CA GLN A 80 -6.35 -10.05 -12.23
C GLN A 80 -7.07 -9.95 -10.87
N THR A 81 -6.62 -9.10 -9.96
CA THR A 81 -7.17 -8.98 -8.61
C THR A 81 -8.52 -8.27 -8.67
N THR A 82 -9.57 -8.93 -8.17
CA THR A 82 -10.93 -8.37 -8.09
C THR A 82 -11.34 -8.03 -6.68
N GLU A 83 -10.61 -8.53 -5.68
CA GLU A 83 -10.86 -8.30 -4.26
C GLU A 83 -9.53 -8.39 -3.51
N ALA A 84 -9.29 -7.57 -2.48
CA ALA A 84 -8.07 -7.62 -1.66
C ALA A 84 -8.35 -7.23 -0.19
N ASP A 85 -7.61 -7.83 0.73
CA ASP A 85 -7.53 -7.40 2.13
C ASP A 85 -6.26 -6.55 2.31
N LEU A 86 -6.38 -5.38 2.94
CA LEU A 86 -5.28 -4.49 3.26
C LEU A 86 -5.20 -4.35 4.77
N ILE A 87 -4.02 -4.59 5.33
CA ILE A 87 -3.72 -4.37 6.74
C ILE A 87 -2.76 -3.19 6.80
N PHE A 88 -3.29 -2.04 7.18
CA PHE A 88 -2.53 -0.82 7.35
C PHE A 88 -2.15 -0.66 8.81
N ASN A 89 -0.90 -0.28 9.05
CA ASN A 89 -0.42 -0.05 10.40
C ASN A 89 0.42 1.22 10.48
N ASP A 90 0.17 2.00 11.53
CA ASP A 90 0.98 3.17 11.88
C ASP A 90 0.92 3.39 13.40
N GLU A 91 1.95 4.02 13.98
CA GLU A 91 1.93 4.41 15.39
C GLU A 91 0.89 5.52 15.65
N ASN A 92 0.68 6.39 14.67
CA ASN A 92 -0.26 7.49 14.73
C ASN A 92 -1.63 7.04 14.23
N ASN A 93 -2.70 7.54 14.86
CA ASN A 93 -4.04 7.31 14.34
C ASN A 93 -4.32 8.22 13.14
N THR A 94 -4.02 7.73 11.94
CA THR A 94 -4.23 8.42 10.66
C THR A 94 -5.50 7.98 9.93
N PHE A 95 -6.34 7.15 10.58
CA PHE A 95 -7.52 6.57 9.96
C PHE A 95 -8.51 7.62 9.44
N GLY A 96 -8.68 8.74 10.17
CA GLY A 96 -9.50 9.87 9.73
C GLY A 96 -8.97 10.56 8.46
N LEU A 97 -7.66 10.67 8.32
CA LEU A 97 -7.02 11.22 7.12
C LEU A 97 -7.20 10.30 5.91
N ILE A 98 -7.08 8.99 6.09
CA ILE A 98 -7.34 8.00 5.03
C ILE A 98 -8.77 8.18 4.49
N LYS A 99 -9.76 8.32 5.39
CA LYS A 99 -11.16 8.59 5.01
C LYS A 99 -11.31 9.90 4.25
N THR A 100 -10.62 10.94 4.69
CA THR A 100 -10.62 12.25 4.03
C THR A 100 -10.10 12.14 2.60
N ILE A 101 -8.98 11.45 2.39
CA ILE A 101 -8.37 11.25 1.07
C ILE A 101 -9.32 10.48 0.14
N LEU A 102 -9.92 9.39 0.62
CA LEU A 102 -10.89 8.61 -0.16
C LEU A 102 -12.10 9.45 -0.59
N ASP A 103 -12.69 10.23 0.32
CA ASP A 103 -13.82 11.11 0.01
C ASP A 103 -13.42 12.22 -0.98
N GLU A 104 -12.25 12.82 -0.81
CA GLU A 104 -11.76 13.88 -1.68
C GLU A 104 -11.62 13.40 -3.13
N VAL A 105 -11.04 12.22 -3.33
CA VAL A 105 -10.93 11.60 -4.67
C VAL A 105 -12.25 10.99 -5.16
N GLY A 106 -13.34 11.07 -4.39
CA GLY A 106 -14.68 10.66 -4.82
C GLY A 106 -15.01 9.19 -4.59
N VAL A 107 -14.18 8.44 -3.86
CA VAL A 107 -14.43 7.05 -3.52
C VAL A 107 -15.50 6.97 -2.41
N SER A 108 -16.53 6.18 -2.66
CA SER A 108 -17.55 5.84 -1.67
C SER A 108 -17.13 4.62 -0.87
N PHE A 109 -17.27 4.68 0.45
CA PHE A 109 -16.89 3.59 1.35
C PHE A 109 -17.95 3.33 2.43
N GLN A 110 -17.93 2.10 2.95
CA GLN A 110 -18.57 1.70 4.20
C GLN A 110 -17.51 1.66 5.31
N GLU A 111 -17.90 2.04 6.52
CA GLU A 111 -17.04 2.03 7.70
C GLU A 111 -17.67 1.15 8.79
N GLN A 112 -16.84 0.37 9.49
CA GLN A 112 -17.20 -0.32 10.73
C GLN A 112 -15.96 -0.37 11.62
N ASP A 113 -16.01 0.29 12.77
CA ASP A 113 -14.87 0.40 13.70
C ASP A 113 -13.59 0.90 13.00
N ASN A 114 -12.51 0.12 13.01
CA ASN A 114 -11.25 0.40 12.33
C ASN A 114 -11.17 -0.21 10.91
N HIS A 115 -12.31 -0.56 10.32
CA HIS A 115 -12.39 -1.16 8.99
C HIS A 115 -13.07 -0.24 7.98
N LEU A 116 -12.52 -0.19 6.77
CA LEU A 116 -13.18 0.37 5.58
C LEU A 116 -13.42 -0.71 4.55
N CYS A 117 -14.55 -0.62 3.87
CA CYS A 117 -14.83 -1.43 2.68
C CYS A 117 -15.18 -0.47 1.54
N PHE A 118 -14.55 -0.61 0.38
CA PHE A 118 -14.78 0.28 -0.76
C PHE A 118 -14.35 -0.33 -2.09
N TYR A 119 -14.81 0.25 -3.20
CA TYR A 119 -14.31 -0.13 -4.52
C TYR A 119 -13.19 0.82 -4.95
N TRP A 120 -12.01 0.27 -5.24
CA TRP A 120 -11.01 0.95 -6.06
C TRP A 120 -11.17 0.46 -7.51
N LYS A 121 -11.89 1.23 -8.31
CA LYS A 121 -12.29 0.84 -9.68
C LYS A 121 -13.02 -0.52 -9.68
N ASN A 122 -12.36 -1.57 -10.17
CA ASN A 122 -12.93 -2.92 -10.24
C ASN A 122 -12.50 -3.86 -9.10
N ILE A 123 -11.72 -3.35 -8.14
CA ILE A 123 -11.21 -4.12 -7.01
C ILE A 123 -12.04 -3.77 -5.77
N LEU A 124 -12.63 -4.77 -5.13
CA LEU A 124 -13.24 -4.61 -3.81
C LEU A 124 -12.14 -4.66 -2.74
N ILE A 125 -12.00 -3.58 -1.97
CA ILE A 125 -10.97 -3.42 -0.96
C ILE A 125 -11.60 -3.56 0.42
N HIS A 126 -11.00 -4.40 1.25
CA HIS A 126 -11.25 -4.49 2.68
C HIS A 126 -10.01 -4.00 3.41
N LEU A 127 -10.09 -2.83 4.03
CA LEU A 127 -9.00 -2.22 4.78
C LEU A 127 -9.25 -2.39 6.27
N GLU A 128 -8.29 -2.95 7.00
CA GLU A 128 -8.18 -2.87 8.45
C GLU A 128 -7.04 -1.91 8.81
N PHE A 129 -7.31 -0.94 9.69
CA PHE A 129 -6.29 -0.06 10.23
C PHE A 129 -5.94 -0.48 11.67
N ILE A 130 -4.67 -0.72 11.94
CA ILE A 130 -4.17 -1.10 13.26
C ILE A 130 -3.22 -0.01 13.75
N GLN A 131 -3.62 0.70 14.81
CA GLN A 131 -2.73 1.64 15.47
C GLN A 131 -1.74 0.89 16.38
N GLY A 132 -0.44 1.06 16.17
CA GLY A 132 0.59 0.48 17.03
C GLY A 132 1.96 0.35 16.36
N ASP A 133 2.93 -0.13 17.14
CA ASP A 133 4.30 -0.40 16.68
C ASP A 133 4.36 -1.63 15.75
N ALA A 134 4.74 -1.41 14.50
CA ALA A 134 4.91 -2.44 13.48
C ALA A 134 5.89 -3.55 13.89
N PHE A 135 6.96 -3.20 14.61
CA PHE A 135 8.04 -4.12 14.97
C PHE A 135 7.59 -5.15 16.02
N SER A 136 6.62 -4.77 16.84
CA SER A 136 5.94 -5.67 17.77
C SER A 136 4.81 -6.42 17.07
N LEU A 137 4.00 -5.70 16.29
CA LEU A 137 2.78 -6.19 15.66
C LEU A 137 3.02 -7.29 14.62
N ILE A 138 4.11 -7.27 13.86
CA ILE A 138 4.40 -8.25 12.79
C ILE A 138 4.30 -9.72 13.24
N ARG A 139 4.54 -10.01 14.52
CA ARG A 139 4.41 -11.37 15.08
C ARG A 139 2.96 -11.85 15.12
N GLU A 140 2.02 -10.93 15.31
CA GLU A 140 0.59 -11.16 15.43
C GLU A 140 -0.12 -11.11 14.08
N ILE A 141 0.46 -10.42 13.10
CA ILE A 141 -0.09 -10.30 11.74
C ILE A 141 -0.15 -11.69 11.07
N PRO A 142 -1.30 -12.08 10.49
CA PRO A 142 -1.41 -13.31 9.70
C PRO A 142 -0.45 -13.30 8.49
N PRO A 143 -0.10 -14.47 7.94
CA PRO A 143 0.65 -14.52 6.69
C PRO A 143 -0.03 -13.72 5.57
N PHE A 144 0.75 -13.01 4.78
CA PHE A 144 0.28 -12.11 3.72
C PHE A 144 0.92 -12.44 2.36
N GLU A 145 0.24 -12.08 1.28
CA GLU A 145 0.72 -12.28 -0.09
C GLU A 145 1.56 -11.12 -0.59
N ILE A 146 1.32 -9.92 -0.07
CA ILE A 146 2.02 -8.71 -0.49
C ILE A 146 2.54 -8.01 0.76
N TYR A 147 3.84 -7.75 0.78
CA TYR A 147 4.44 -6.77 1.68
C TYR A 147 4.65 -5.48 0.92
N PHE A 148 4.23 -4.35 1.49
CA PHE A 148 4.42 -3.03 0.89
C PHE A 148 5.01 -2.08 1.93
N GLU A 149 6.08 -1.37 1.60
CA GLU A 149 6.59 -0.28 2.44
C GLU A 149 7.20 0.85 1.61
N LYS A 150 7.18 2.05 2.18
CA LYS A 150 7.81 3.26 1.64
C LYS A 150 8.34 4.11 2.78
N ALA A 151 9.50 4.73 2.60
CA ALA A 151 10.22 5.56 3.57
C ALA A 151 10.46 4.89 4.94
N PHE A 152 10.51 3.55 4.99
CA PHE A 152 10.53 2.79 6.25
C PHE A 152 11.96 2.49 6.76
N ARG A 153 12.99 2.78 5.94
CA ARG A 153 14.41 2.46 6.19
C ARG A 153 14.93 2.86 7.57
N ILE A 154 14.68 4.11 7.97
CA ILE A 154 15.24 4.67 9.20
C ILE A 154 14.67 3.92 10.41
N MET A 155 13.37 3.64 10.40
CA MET A 155 12.70 2.93 11.48
C MET A 155 13.22 1.48 11.59
N LYS A 156 13.37 0.78 10.47
CA LYS A 156 13.94 -0.58 10.44
C LYS A 156 15.37 -0.68 10.95
N SER A 157 16.18 0.37 10.81
CA SER A 157 17.60 0.32 11.18
C SER A 157 17.85 0.03 12.67
N TYR A 158 16.84 0.28 13.51
CA TYR A 158 16.86 -0.02 14.95
C TYR A 158 16.33 -1.42 15.30
N HIS A 159 15.74 -2.14 14.34
CA HIS A 159 15.07 -3.44 14.52
C HIS A 159 15.56 -4.45 13.47
N GLN A 160 16.74 -5.02 13.71
CA GLN A 160 17.47 -5.84 12.73
C GLN A 160 16.75 -7.14 12.33
N ASP A 161 15.85 -7.66 13.16
CA ASP A 161 15.08 -8.88 12.90
C ASP A 161 13.82 -8.65 12.08
N PHE A 162 13.42 -7.39 11.83
CA PHE A 162 12.15 -7.08 11.20
C PHE A 162 12.05 -7.61 9.77
N GLU A 163 13.11 -7.48 8.96
CA GLU A 163 13.13 -8.00 7.59
C GLU A 163 13.06 -9.54 7.56
N ASP A 164 13.60 -10.22 8.57
CA ASP A 164 13.52 -11.67 8.72
C ASP A 164 12.07 -12.08 8.99
N LEU A 165 11.40 -11.40 9.93
CA LEU A 165 10.02 -11.67 10.30
C LEU A 165 9.05 -11.39 9.14
N VAL A 166 9.24 -10.29 8.42
CA VAL A 166 8.48 -9.98 7.21
C VAL A 166 8.67 -11.08 6.17
N TYR A 167 9.92 -11.48 5.91
CA TYR A 167 10.21 -12.53 4.94
C TYR A 167 9.61 -13.88 5.37
N GLU A 168 9.62 -14.22 6.66
CA GLU A 168 9.00 -15.43 7.20
C GLU A 168 7.48 -15.43 6.98
N LYS A 169 6.81 -14.32 7.30
CA LYS A 169 5.34 -14.15 7.18
C LYS A 169 4.86 -14.02 5.74
N LEU A 170 5.70 -13.53 4.83
CA LEU A 170 5.39 -13.45 3.40
C LEU A 170 5.15 -14.86 2.85
N ALA A 171 4.01 -15.07 2.20
CA ALA A 171 3.66 -16.36 1.62
C ALA A 171 4.68 -16.83 0.56
N GLU A 172 4.76 -18.13 0.31
CA GLU A 172 5.51 -18.65 -0.85
C GLU A 172 4.99 -18.00 -2.14
N LYS A 173 5.90 -17.54 -3.00
CA LYS A 173 5.58 -16.72 -4.19
C LYS A 173 4.89 -15.39 -3.88
N GLY A 174 4.90 -14.97 -2.62
CA GLY A 174 4.47 -13.64 -2.19
C GLY A 174 5.39 -12.56 -2.76
N ILE A 175 4.85 -11.35 -2.83
CA ILE A 175 5.49 -10.20 -3.45
C ILE A 175 5.93 -9.22 -2.38
N LEU A 176 7.20 -8.85 -2.42
CA LEU A 176 7.78 -7.81 -1.60
C LEU A 176 7.95 -6.56 -2.44
N ILE A 177 7.34 -5.46 -2.02
CA ILE A 177 7.48 -4.14 -2.64
C ILE A 177 8.04 -3.21 -1.56
N SER A 178 9.28 -2.76 -1.75
CA SER A 178 9.96 -1.94 -0.76
C SER A 178 10.83 -0.90 -1.46
N ASP A 179 10.98 0.26 -0.83
CA ASP A 179 11.89 1.30 -1.30
C ASP A 179 13.36 1.08 -0.91
N SER A 180 13.64 0.12 0.00
CA SER A 180 14.97 -0.12 0.60
C SER A 180 15.08 -1.42 1.43
N GLY A 181 16.29 -1.97 1.56
CA GLY A 181 16.55 -3.15 2.41
C GLY A 181 16.37 -4.49 1.70
N PHE A 182 16.15 -5.58 2.44
CA PHE A 182 15.91 -6.95 1.94
C PHE A 182 16.97 -7.51 0.96
N GLN A 183 18.19 -6.95 0.96
CA GLN A 183 19.23 -7.30 -0.02
C GLN A 183 19.75 -8.74 0.17
N ASP A 184 19.74 -9.24 1.40
CA ASP A 184 20.24 -10.57 1.77
C ASP A 184 19.15 -11.65 1.73
N LYS A 185 17.94 -11.34 1.24
CA LYS A 185 16.83 -12.30 1.11
C LYS A 185 16.85 -13.00 -0.24
N ASP A 186 16.48 -14.27 -0.23
CA ASP A 186 16.32 -15.06 -1.45
C ASP A 186 15.01 -14.66 -2.15
N LEU A 187 15.12 -13.62 -2.98
CA LEU A 187 14.04 -13.00 -3.74
C LEU A 187 14.41 -13.00 -5.22
N LYS A 188 13.49 -13.47 -6.06
CA LYS A 188 13.58 -13.23 -7.50
C LYS A 188 13.17 -11.78 -7.77
N LYS A 189 14.15 -10.91 -8.02
CA LYS A 189 13.93 -9.49 -8.33
C LYS A 189 13.26 -9.31 -9.70
N VAL A 190 12.26 -8.43 -9.73
CA VAL A 190 11.59 -7.95 -10.93
C VAL A 190 12.20 -6.59 -11.28
N PRO A 191 12.69 -6.39 -12.52
CA PRO A 191 13.26 -5.11 -12.92
C PRO A 191 12.19 -4.01 -12.86
N VAL A 192 12.48 -2.94 -12.11
CA VAL A 192 11.67 -1.72 -12.07
C VAL A 192 12.57 -0.48 -12.14
N PRO A 193 12.08 0.66 -12.66
CA PRO A 193 12.85 1.91 -12.62
C PRO A 193 13.25 2.28 -11.19
N GLU A 194 14.56 2.39 -10.92
CA GLU A 194 15.07 2.77 -9.59
C GLU A 194 14.54 4.14 -9.12
N ALA A 195 14.22 5.02 -10.07
CA ALA A 195 13.64 6.34 -9.81
C ALA A 195 12.30 6.32 -9.05
N LEU A 196 11.62 5.17 -8.99
CA LEU A 196 10.40 4.99 -8.19
C LEU A 196 10.65 4.98 -6.67
N SER A 197 11.88 4.80 -6.22
CA SER A 197 12.27 4.92 -4.80
C SER A 197 13.01 6.23 -4.55
N SER A 198 12.68 6.89 -3.44
CA SER A 198 13.44 8.06 -2.96
C SER A 198 14.91 7.73 -2.65
N TYR A 199 15.21 6.45 -2.37
CA TYR A 199 16.57 5.94 -2.14
C TYR A 199 17.23 5.35 -3.38
N GLN A 200 16.53 5.28 -4.52
CA GLN A 200 16.98 4.58 -5.74
C GLN A 200 17.28 3.09 -5.51
N GLU A 201 16.67 2.51 -4.47
CA GLU A 201 16.89 1.13 -4.02
C GLU A 201 15.61 0.30 -4.11
N MET A 202 14.65 0.71 -4.97
CA MET A 202 13.36 0.03 -5.03
C MET A 202 13.52 -1.45 -5.36
N ILE A 203 12.83 -2.29 -4.60
CA ILE A 203 12.76 -3.73 -4.81
C ILE A 203 11.30 -4.10 -5.05
N ILE A 204 11.07 -4.77 -6.18
CA ILE A 204 9.96 -5.69 -6.33
C ILE A 204 10.55 -7.09 -6.39
N GLY A 205 10.30 -7.89 -5.37
CA GLY A 205 10.87 -9.24 -5.21
C GLY A 205 9.78 -10.30 -5.06
N ILE A 206 9.98 -11.46 -5.68
CA ILE A 206 9.11 -12.63 -5.50
C ILE A 206 9.83 -13.60 -4.57
N LYS A 207 9.18 -14.00 -3.47
CA LYS A 207 9.71 -15.02 -2.56
C LYS A 207 9.76 -16.39 -3.24
N ASN A 208 10.92 -17.03 -3.21
CA ASN A 208 11.14 -18.36 -3.77
C ASN A 208 10.45 -19.46 -2.95
#